data_AF-A0A918CAY2-F1
#
_entry.id   AF-A0A918CAY2-F1
#
_cell.length_a   1.000
_cell.length_b   1.000
_cell.length_c   1.000
_cell.angle_alpha   90.00
_cell.angle_beta   90.00
_cell.angle_gamma   90.00
#
_symmetry.space_group_name_H-M   'P 1'
#
loop_
_entity.id
_entity.type
_entity.pdbx_description
1 polymer ?
#
loop_
_entity_poly.entity_id
_entity_poly.type
_entity_poly.pdbx_seq_one_letter_code
_entity_poly.pdbx_strand_id
1 'polypeptide(L)'
;MSATDDTARGVTGEDEVVDLCRELIRFDTSNYGDHSGPGERKAAEYVAEKLAEVGLEPKIFESHPGRASTVARIEGEDPSRPALLIHGHLDVVPANAADWTHDPFSGEVADGCVWGRGAVDMKDMDAMTLAVVRDRLRSGRRPPRDIVLAFLADEEAGGLYGARYLVDNHPDLFEGVTEAISEVGGFSFTVSEQRRLYLIQTAEKGMHWMKLTVAGTAGHGSMIHRDNAITELSEAVARLGRHTFPVRVTKTTRAFLDELGDALGTELDPEDMESTLARLGGIAKLIGATLSNTANPTQLGAGYKVNVIPGEATAHVDGRFLPGHEEEFLADLDRILGPKVRREDVHSDKALETSFDGALVEAMQSALLAEDPTAKAVPYMLSGGTDAKSFDDLGIRGFGFAPLKLPPELDFAGMFHGVDERVPVDGLQFGVRVLDRFIDAS
;
A
#
# COMPACT_ATOMS: atom_id res chain seq x y z
N MET A 1 -29.11 -43.79 -21.33
CA MET A 1 -29.17 -42.46 -20.70
C MET A 1 -27.99 -42.40 -19.75
N SER A 2 -26.97 -41.66 -20.15
CA SER A 2 -25.65 -41.62 -19.52
C SER A 2 -25.73 -40.83 -18.22
N ALA A 3 -25.58 -41.52 -17.10
CA ALA A 3 -25.25 -40.94 -15.81
C ALA A 3 -23.77 -41.21 -15.56
N THR A 4 -22.92 -40.43 -16.22
CA THR A 4 -21.49 -40.37 -15.93
C THR A 4 -21.05 -38.94 -16.22
N ASP A 5 -20.47 -38.32 -15.19
CA ASP A 5 -19.43 -37.27 -15.22
C ASP A 5 -19.79 -35.95 -14.51
N ASP A 6 -20.07 -36.03 -13.20
CA ASP A 6 -20.16 -34.85 -12.31
C ASP A 6 -19.28 -35.02 -11.04
N THR A 7 -18.24 -35.84 -11.12
CA THR A 7 -17.35 -36.17 -9.99
C THR A 7 -15.89 -36.08 -10.39
N ALA A 8 -15.41 -34.86 -10.69
CA ALA A 8 -14.00 -34.43 -10.53
C ALA A 8 -13.77 -32.99 -11.07
N ARG A 9 -14.64 -32.02 -10.75
CA ARG A 9 -14.17 -30.62 -10.82
C ARG A 9 -13.25 -30.43 -9.61
N GLY A 10 -11.94 -30.35 -9.86
CA GLY A 10 -10.99 -29.97 -8.82
C GLY A 10 -11.36 -28.60 -8.25
N VAL A 11 -11.03 -28.36 -6.98
CA VAL A 11 -11.28 -27.07 -6.31
C VAL A 11 -10.54 -25.98 -7.10
N THR A 12 -11.24 -24.94 -7.53
CA THR A 12 -10.66 -23.83 -8.31
C THR A 12 -10.07 -22.75 -7.40
N GLY A 13 -9.34 -21.79 -7.95
CA GLY A 13 -8.86 -20.63 -7.17
C GLY A 13 -10.02 -19.81 -6.59
N GLU A 14 -11.12 -19.65 -7.33
CA GLU A 14 -12.30 -18.90 -6.88
C GLU A 14 -13.01 -19.57 -5.70
N ASP A 15 -12.92 -20.91 -5.62
CA ASP A 15 -13.48 -21.68 -4.51
C ASP A 15 -12.66 -21.54 -3.22
N GLU A 16 -11.34 -21.31 -3.31
CA GLU A 16 -10.44 -21.24 -2.14
C GLU A 16 -10.21 -19.84 -1.59
N VAL A 17 -10.28 -18.80 -2.45
CA VAL A 17 -9.78 -17.46 -2.10
C VAL A 17 -10.41 -16.87 -0.84
N VAL A 18 -11.71 -17.09 -0.63
CA VAL A 18 -12.42 -16.60 0.55
C VAL A 18 -11.86 -17.24 1.82
N ASP A 19 -11.67 -18.56 1.81
CA ASP A 19 -11.15 -19.27 2.99
C ASP A 19 -9.68 -18.93 3.24
N LEU A 20 -8.86 -18.80 2.19
CA LEU A 20 -7.47 -18.35 2.32
C LEU A 20 -7.39 -16.95 2.95
N CYS A 21 -8.22 -16.01 2.48
CA CYS A 21 -8.27 -14.65 3.02
C CYS A 21 -8.68 -14.65 4.50
N ARG A 22 -9.73 -15.40 4.85
CA ARG A 22 -10.19 -15.53 6.25
C ARG A 22 -9.13 -16.14 7.15
N GLU A 23 -8.43 -17.18 6.67
CA GLU A 23 -7.37 -17.84 7.43
C GLU A 23 -6.17 -16.91 7.65
N LEU A 24 -5.77 -16.13 6.63
CA LEU A 24 -4.75 -15.11 6.76
C LEU A 24 -5.15 -14.02 7.77
N ILE A 25 -6.39 -13.51 7.71
CA ILE A 25 -6.91 -12.49 8.64
C ILE A 25 -6.88 -12.97 10.10
N ARG A 26 -7.11 -14.27 10.34
CA ARG A 26 -7.08 -14.84 11.70
C ARG A 26 -5.71 -14.86 12.35
N PHE A 27 -4.63 -14.73 11.58
CA PHE A 27 -3.34 -14.44 12.15
C PHE A 27 -3.29 -12.96 12.52
N ASP A 28 -3.36 -12.68 13.82
CA ASP A 28 -3.01 -11.35 14.33
C ASP A 28 -1.51 -11.11 14.10
N THR A 29 -1.23 -10.30 13.08
CA THR A 29 0.09 -9.87 12.65
C THR A 29 0.27 -8.36 12.86
N SER A 30 -0.43 -7.80 13.86
CA SER A 30 -0.40 -6.36 14.17
C SER A 30 1.03 -5.85 14.36
N ASN A 31 1.40 -4.81 13.61
CA ASN A 31 2.71 -4.20 13.66
C ASN A 31 2.66 -2.79 14.27
N TYR A 32 3.23 -2.63 15.46
CA TYR A 32 3.33 -1.34 16.17
C TYR A 32 4.60 -0.55 15.82
N GLY A 33 5.51 -1.13 15.03
CA GLY A 33 6.82 -0.53 14.69
C GLY A 33 7.88 -0.60 15.80
N ASP A 34 7.60 -1.23 16.93
CA ASP A 34 8.51 -1.35 18.08
C ASP A 34 8.78 -2.81 18.52
N HIS A 35 8.38 -3.78 17.69
CA HIS A 35 8.46 -5.22 17.95
C HIS A 35 7.64 -5.73 19.14
N SER A 36 6.69 -4.94 19.66
CA SER A 36 5.78 -5.39 20.72
C SER A 36 4.64 -6.28 20.21
N GLY A 37 4.39 -6.29 18.90
CA GLY A 37 3.34 -7.08 18.26
C GLY A 37 3.67 -8.58 18.13
N PRO A 38 2.71 -9.41 17.68
CA PRO A 38 2.88 -10.86 17.62
C PRO A 38 3.89 -11.35 16.56
N GLY A 39 4.10 -10.56 15.49
CA GLY A 39 4.93 -10.92 14.34
C GLY A 39 4.22 -11.79 13.30
N GLU A 40 4.77 -11.84 12.10
CA GLU A 40 4.19 -12.42 10.89
C GLU A 40 4.53 -13.91 10.73
N ARG A 41 5.43 -14.46 11.57
CA ARG A 41 5.97 -15.81 11.40
C ARG A 41 4.92 -16.91 11.22
N LYS A 42 3.81 -16.87 11.96
CA LYS A 42 2.73 -17.87 11.80
C LYS A 42 2.03 -17.75 10.44
N ALA A 43 1.79 -16.53 9.98
CA ALA A 43 1.21 -16.29 8.65
C ALA A 43 2.20 -16.73 7.56
N ALA A 44 3.50 -16.40 7.69
CA ALA A 44 4.55 -16.84 6.78
C ALA A 44 4.65 -18.38 6.69
N GLU A 45 4.64 -19.07 7.83
CA GLU A 45 4.62 -20.54 7.87
C GLU A 45 3.37 -21.12 7.19
N TYR A 46 2.21 -20.50 7.38
CA TYR A 46 0.98 -20.89 6.70
C TYR A 46 1.06 -20.70 5.17
N VAL A 47 1.56 -19.56 4.70
CA VAL A 47 1.81 -19.31 3.26
C VAL A 47 2.76 -20.39 2.70
N ALA A 48 3.86 -20.66 3.40
CA ALA A 48 4.82 -21.68 2.99
C ALA A 48 4.17 -23.08 2.92
N GLU A 49 3.34 -23.45 3.89
CA GLU A 49 2.59 -24.70 3.87
C GLU A 49 1.67 -24.77 2.63
N LYS A 50 0.91 -23.71 2.34
CA LYS A 50 0.01 -23.65 1.18
C LYS A 50 0.74 -23.71 -0.16
N LEU A 51 1.94 -23.15 -0.27
CA LEU A 51 2.75 -23.27 -1.48
C LEU A 51 3.37 -24.68 -1.61
N ALA A 52 3.79 -25.28 -0.49
CA ALA A 52 4.37 -26.63 -0.48
C ALA A 52 3.34 -27.72 -0.84
N GLU A 53 2.06 -27.55 -0.46
CA GLU A 53 0.96 -28.46 -0.84
C GLU A 53 0.83 -28.65 -2.36
N VAL A 54 1.30 -27.66 -3.16
CA VAL A 54 1.24 -27.67 -4.63
C VAL A 54 2.61 -27.87 -5.29
N GLY A 55 3.59 -28.35 -4.52
CA GLY A 55 4.88 -28.81 -5.03
C GLY A 55 5.95 -27.74 -5.16
N LEU A 56 5.76 -26.55 -4.57
CA LEU A 56 6.83 -25.54 -4.46
C LEU A 56 7.72 -25.80 -3.23
N GLU A 57 8.91 -25.23 -3.24
CA GLU A 57 9.87 -25.27 -2.12
C GLU A 57 10.07 -23.85 -1.55
N PRO A 58 9.07 -23.30 -0.82
CA PRO A 58 9.17 -21.96 -0.24
C PRO A 58 10.24 -21.91 0.84
N LYS A 59 10.92 -20.76 0.93
CA LYS A 59 11.90 -20.46 1.98
C LYS A 59 11.39 -19.34 2.87
N ILE A 60 11.57 -19.52 4.18
CA ILE A 60 11.22 -18.52 5.19
C ILE A 60 12.50 -17.82 5.63
N PHE A 61 12.48 -16.49 5.65
CA PHE A 61 13.58 -15.62 6.08
C PHE A 61 13.12 -14.80 7.27
N GLU A 62 13.79 -14.97 8.40
CA GLU A 62 13.45 -14.26 9.65
C GLU A 62 14.60 -13.32 10.02
N SER A 63 14.35 -12.00 9.89
CA SER A 63 15.35 -10.94 10.13
C SER A 63 15.42 -10.51 11.60
N HIS A 64 14.32 -10.69 12.32
CA HIS A 64 14.16 -10.48 13.75
C HIS A 64 13.15 -11.51 14.28
N PRO A 65 13.24 -11.98 15.55
CA PRO A 65 12.24 -12.88 16.11
C PRO A 65 10.80 -12.41 15.83
N GLY A 66 10.02 -13.26 15.17
CA GLY A 66 8.65 -13.00 14.73
C GLY A 66 8.52 -12.34 13.35
N ARG A 67 9.53 -11.61 12.87
CA ARG A 67 9.53 -10.91 11.57
C ARG A 67 10.01 -11.83 10.47
N ALA A 68 9.08 -12.50 9.82
CA ALA A 68 9.42 -13.52 8.82
C ALA A 68 8.70 -13.31 7.49
N SER A 69 9.47 -13.34 6.41
CA SER A 69 8.98 -13.32 5.03
C SER A 69 9.08 -14.71 4.40
N THR A 70 8.16 -15.04 3.49
CA THR A 70 8.18 -16.27 2.68
C THR A 70 8.44 -15.95 1.22
N VAL A 71 9.43 -16.61 0.61
CA VAL A 71 9.76 -16.46 -0.81
C VAL A 71 9.74 -17.81 -1.51
N ALA A 72 9.13 -17.86 -2.69
CA ALA A 72 9.15 -19.03 -3.57
C ALA A 72 9.37 -18.59 -5.02
N ARG A 73 9.89 -19.49 -5.85
CA ARG A 73 10.01 -19.26 -7.30
C ARG A 73 9.28 -20.37 -8.05
N ILE A 74 8.49 -19.96 -9.04
CA ILE A 74 7.82 -20.83 -10.00
C ILE A 74 8.59 -20.74 -11.31
N GLU A 75 9.07 -21.87 -11.80
CA GLU A 75 9.74 -21.95 -13.10
C GLU A 75 8.70 -21.77 -14.23
N GLY A 76 8.95 -20.80 -15.10
CA GLY A 76 8.10 -20.50 -16.25
C GLY A 76 8.30 -21.44 -17.42
N GLU A 77 7.39 -21.44 -18.38
CA GLU A 77 7.52 -22.24 -19.62
C GLU A 77 8.72 -21.80 -20.48
N ASP A 78 9.08 -20.52 -20.44
CA ASP A 78 10.26 -19.96 -21.08
C ASP A 78 11.15 -19.23 -20.05
N PRO A 79 12.19 -19.90 -19.52
CA PRO A 79 13.09 -19.31 -18.53
C PRO A 79 14.06 -18.27 -19.13
N SER A 80 14.03 -18.03 -20.45
CA SER A 80 14.80 -16.94 -21.06
C SER A 80 14.11 -15.57 -20.95
N ARG A 81 12.81 -15.57 -20.62
CA ARG A 81 12.06 -14.35 -20.37
C ARG A 81 12.42 -13.78 -18.99
N PRO A 82 12.52 -12.44 -18.84
CA PRO A 82 12.70 -11.82 -17.54
C PRO A 82 11.59 -12.23 -16.57
N ALA A 83 11.97 -12.51 -15.32
CA ALA A 83 11.04 -12.95 -14.30
C ALA A 83 10.13 -11.79 -13.80
N LEU A 84 8.95 -12.16 -13.32
CA LEU A 84 8.01 -11.27 -12.63
C LEU A 84 8.07 -11.51 -11.13
N LEU A 85 8.10 -10.44 -10.35
CA LEU A 85 7.81 -10.51 -8.91
C LEU A 85 6.31 -10.26 -8.68
N ILE A 86 5.67 -11.12 -7.91
CA ILE A 86 4.36 -10.85 -7.31
C ILE A 86 4.58 -10.84 -5.81
N HIS A 87 4.34 -9.70 -5.17
CA HIS A 87 4.58 -9.56 -3.74
C HIS A 87 3.44 -8.91 -2.98
N GLY A 88 3.42 -9.19 -1.68
CA GLY A 88 2.55 -8.56 -0.70
C GLY A 88 3.14 -8.70 0.69
N HIS A 89 2.57 -8.03 1.69
CA HIS A 89 2.98 -8.06 3.08
C HIS A 89 1.92 -8.73 3.96
N LEU A 90 2.41 -9.39 5.01
CA LEU A 90 1.60 -10.22 5.91
C LEU A 90 1.22 -9.49 7.19
N ASP A 91 1.93 -8.41 7.54
CA ASP A 91 1.58 -7.58 8.68
C ASP A 91 0.40 -6.67 8.39
N VAL A 92 -0.10 -6.07 9.46
CA VAL A 92 -1.24 -5.15 9.41
C VAL A 92 -1.07 -4.09 10.49
N VAL A 93 -1.63 -2.90 10.29
CA VAL A 93 -1.72 -1.93 11.40
C VAL A 93 -2.54 -2.45 12.59
N PRO A 94 -2.27 -1.97 13.82
CA PRO A 94 -3.03 -2.35 15.00
C PRO A 94 -4.55 -2.07 14.88
N ALA A 95 -5.36 -2.91 15.51
CA ALA A 95 -6.81 -2.75 15.60
C ALA A 95 -7.31 -2.87 17.04
N ASN A 96 -8.22 -1.98 17.43
CA ASN A 96 -8.90 -2.05 18.72
C ASN A 96 -10.27 -2.73 18.56
N ALA A 97 -10.40 -3.99 18.99
CA ALA A 97 -11.62 -4.77 18.79
C ALA A 97 -12.92 -4.12 19.32
N ALA A 98 -12.83 -3.24 20.33
CA ALA A 98 -13.99 -2.54 20.87
C ALA A 98 -14.63 -1.53 19.90
N ASP A 99 -13.86 -1.07 18.91
CA ASP A 99 -14.33 -0.11 17.91
C ASP A 99 -15.00 -0.80 16.71
N TRP A 100 -14.87 -2.13 16.60
CA TRP A 100 -15.27 -2.88 15.41
C TRP A 100 -16.63 -3.57 15.57
N THR A 101 -17.37 -3.63 14.46
CA THR A 101 -18.64 -4.36 14.36
C THR A 101 -18.41 -5.88 14.42
N HIS A 102 -17.36 -6.35 13.75
CA HIS A 102 -16.89 -7.74 13.77
C HIS A 102 -15.47 -7.78 14.33
N ASP A 103 -15.11 -8.80 15.11
CA ASP A 103 -13.76 -8.89 15.66
C ASP A 103 -12.71 -8.80 14.53
N PRO A 104 -11.70 -7.91 14.65
CA PRO A 104 -10.79 -7.58 13.56
C PRO A 104 -9.97 -8.77 13.06
N PHE A 105 -9.84 -9.84 13.85
CA PHE A 105 -9.08 -11.03 13.49
C PHE A 105 -9.98 -12.28 13.39
N SER A 106 -11.28 -12.08 13.17
CA SER A 106 -12.23 -13.19 13.02
C SER A 106 -12.19 -13.86 11.63
N GLY A 107 -11.96 -13.07 10.58
CA GLY A 107 -12.21 -13.50 9.20
C GLY A 107 -13.68 -13.91 9.01
N GLU A 108 -14.61 -13.15 9.58
CA GLU A 108 -16.04 -13.41 9.45
C GLU A 108 -16.53 -13.10 8.03
N VAL A 109 -17.42 -13.95 7.50
CA VAL A 109 -18.12 -13.65 6.25
C VAL A 109 -19.51 -13.15 6.60
N ALA A 110 -19.75 -11.86 6.37
CA ALA A 110 -21.00 -11.19 6.67
C ALA A 110 -21.29 -10.12 5.60
N ASP A 111 -22.56 -9.91 5.28
CA ASP A 111 -23.01 -8.90 4.31
C ASP A 111 -22.30 -8.96 2.94
N GLY A 112 -22.01 -10.18 2.49
CA GLY A 112 -21.32 -10.43 1.21
C GLY A 112 -19.83 -10.08 1.21
N CYS A 113 -19.24 -9.76 2.36
CA CYS A 113 -17.83 -9.41 2.51
C CYS A 113 -17.10 -10.37 3.46
N VAL A 114 -15.79 -10.47 3.32
CA VAL A 114 -14.88 -10.97 4.35
C VAL A 114 -14.46 -9.79 5.22
N TRP A 115 -14.71 -9.87 6.53
CA TRP A 115 -14.42 -8.81 7.49
C TRP A 115 -13.15 -9.12 8.27
N GLY A 116 -12.35 -8.07 8.49
CA GLY A 116 -11.20 -8.10 9.37
C GLY A 116 -10.10 -7.15 8.95
N ARG A 117 -9.20 -6.87 9.88
CA ARG A 117 -7.98 -6.11 9.63
C ARG A 117 -7.09 -6.88 8.65
N GLY A 118 -6.69 -6.20 7.59
CA GLY A 118 -5.95 -6.77 6.47
C GLY A 118 -6.82 -7.35 5.35
N ALA A 119 -8.16 -7.23 5.43
CA ALA A 119 -9.03 -7.60 4.33
C ALA A 119 -8.83 -6.75 3.07
N VAL A 120 -8.29 -5.55 3.20
CA VAL A 120 -7.97 -4.59 2.13
C VAL A 120 -6.46 -4.32 2.07
N ASP A 121 -5.78 -4.31 3.21
CA ASP A 121 -4.35 -3.99 3.29
C ASP A 121 -3.58 -5.03 4.14
N MET A 122 -3.10 -6.12 3.54
CA MET A 122 -3.32 -6.50 2.13
C MET A 122 -3.52 -8.01 1.91
N LYS A 123 -4.10 -8.70 2.90
CA LYS A 123 -4.26 -10.17 2.89
C LYS A 123 -5.26 -10.66 1.85
N ASP A 124 -6.08 -9.78 1.26
CA ASP A 124 -6.85 -10.08 0.06
C ASP A 124 -5.95 -10.38 -1.14
N MET A 125 -4.98 -9.53 -1.43
CA MET A 125 -4.04 -9.72 -2.53
C MET A 125 -3.19 -10.97 -2.31
N ASP A 126 -2.77 -11.23 -1.07
CA ASP A 126 -2.06 -12.47 -0.72
C ASP A 126 -2.92 -13.71 -0.95
N ALA A 127 -4.18 -13.67 -0.51
CA ALA A 127 -5.13 -14.77 -0.70
C ALA A 127 -5.43 -15.01 -2.18
N MET A 128 -5.63 -13.96 -2.97
CA MET A 128 -5.84 -14.06 -4.42
C MET A 128 -4.60 -14.65 -5.12
N THR A 129 -3.41 -14.17 -4.77
CA THR A 129 -2.14 -14.70 -5.29
C THR A 129 -1.97 -16.18 -4.96
N LEU A 130 -2.18 -16.57 -3.69
CA LEU A 130 -2.12 -17.98 -3.26
C LEU A 130 -3.14 -18.84 -4.01
N ALA A 131 -4.38 -18.39 -4.12
CA ALA A 131 -5.46 -19.12 -4.79
C ALA A 131 -5.12 -19.41 -6.27
N VAL A 132 -4.66 -18.39 -6.99
CA VAL A 132 -4.29 -18.52 -8.41
C VAL A 132 -3.10 -19.46 -8.58
N VAL A 133 -2.03 -19.27 -7.82
CA VAL A 133 -0.83 -20.12 -7.91
C VAL A 133 -1.17 -21.58 -7.61
N ARG A 134 -1.95 -21.83 -6.54
CA ARG A 134 -2.35 -23.18 -6.17
C ARG A 134 -3.23 -23.84 -7.22
N ASP A 135 -4.20 -23.13 -7.78
CA ASP A 135 -5.05 -23.64 -8.85
C ASP A 135 -4.23 -24.00 -10.11
N ARG A 136 -3.36 -23.09 -10.54
CA ARG A 136 -2.48 -23.30 -11.70
C ARG A 136 -1.57 -24.51 -11.52
N LEU A 137 -0.90 -24.63 -10.38
CA LEU A 137 0.05 -25.74 -10.15
C LEU A 137 -0.66 -27.08 -9.97
N ARG A 138 -1.82 -27.14 -9.31
CA ARG A 138 -2.63 -28.38 -9.24
C ARG A 138 -3.13 -28.83 -10.60
N SER A 139 -3.45 -27.87 -11.48
CA SER A 139 -3.88 -28.14 -12.85
C SER A 139 -2.73 -28.33 -13.85
N GLY A 140 -1.47 -28.25 -13.40
CA GLY A 140 -0.29 -28.40 -14.24
C GLY A 140 -0.05 -27.23 -15.21
N ARG A 141 -0.66 -26.07 -14.98
CA ARG A 141 -0.48 -24.85 -15.75
C ARG A 141 0.70 -24.05 -15.20
N ARG A 142 1.84 -24.07 -15.90
CA ARG A 142 2.98 -23.21 -15.56
C ARG A 142 2.74 -21.77 -16.05
N PRO A 143 3.38 -20.76 -15.44
CA PRO A 143 3.34 -19.40 -15.96
C PRO A 143 4.21 -19.28 -17.23
N PRO A 144 3.93 -18.33 -18.14
CA PRO A 144 4.71 -18.13 -19.37
C PRO A 144 6.18 -17.70 -19.15
N ARG A 145 6.49 -17.15 -17.98
CA ARG A 145 7.82 -16.70 -17.53
C ARG A 145 7.99 -17.05 -16.06
N ASP A 146 9.22 -17.01 -15.56
CA ASP A 146 9.48 -17.23 -14.14
C ASP A 146 8.69 -16.24 -13.28
N ILE A 147 8.13 -16.72 -12.18
CA ILE A 147 7.46 -15.89 -11.17
C ILE A 147 8.17 -16.07 -9.83
N VAL A 148 8.64 -14.98 -9.24
CA VAL A 148 9.04 -14.93 -7.84
C VAL A 148 7.83 -14.48 -7.03
N LEU A 149 7.47 -15.23 -6.00
CA LEU A 149 6.48 -14.86 -5.01
C LEU A 149 7.20 -14.41 -3.75
N ALA A 150 6.82 -13.26 -3.19
CA ALA A 150 7.33 -12.79 -1.91
C ALA A 150 6.18 -12.30 -1.01
N PHE A 151 6.00 -12.96 0.12
CA PHE A 151 5.06 -12.58 1.18
C PHE A 151 5.87 -12.04 2.33
N LEU A 152 5.84 -10.74 2.51
CA LEU A 152 6.83 -9.93 3.22
C LEU A 152 6.35 -9.63 4.63
N ALA A 153 7.29 -9.26 5.49
CA ALA A 153 6.99 -8.79 6.84
C ALA A 153 7.30 -7.30 6.94
N ASP A 154 6.70 -6.65 7.93
CA ASP A 154 7.12 -5.35 8.44
C ASP A 154 6.86 -4.14 7.53
N GLU A 155 6.05 -4.26 6.47
CA GLU A 155 5.74 -3.14 5.55
C GLU A 155 5.13 -1.97 6.31
N GLU A 156 4.16 -2.25 7.19
CA GLU A 156 3.39 -1.28 7.97
C GLU A 156 4.26 -0.51 9.00
N ALA A 157 5.52 -0.93 9.17
CA ALA A 157 6.54 -0.27 9.98
C ALA A 157 7.78 0.18 9.18
N GLY A 158 7.69 0.23 7.85
CA GLY A 158 8.71 0.74 6.93
C GLY A 158 9.58 -0.31 6.26
N GLY A 159 9.21 -1.59 6.31
CA GLY A 159 9.78 -2.68 5.51
C GLY A 159 11.22 -3.07 5.85
N LEU A 160 11.82 -2.50 6.91
CA LEU A 160 13.23 -2.71 7.27
C LEU A 160 13.53 -4.19 7.53
N TYR A 161 12.60 -4.88 8.19
CA TYR A 161 12.74 -6.28 8.56
C TYR A 161 12.17 -7.25 7.50
N GLY A 162 11.53 -6.76 6.44
CA GLY A 162 11.03 -7.58 5.33
C GLY A 162 11.72 -7.29 4.01
N ALA A 163 11.07 -6.52 3.13
CA ALA A 163 11.55 -6.30 1.77
C ALA A 163 12.98 -5.73 1.74
N ARG A 164 13.27 -4.74 2.59
CA ARG A 164 14.60 -4.14 2.68
C ARG A 164 15.65 -5.16 3.11
N TYR A 165 15.35 -5.94 4.14
CA TYR A 165 16.23 -7.01 4.60
C TYR A 165 16.52 -8.03 3.48
N LEU A 166 15.49 -8.45 2.73
CA LEU A 166 15.67 -9.39 1.61
C LEU A 166 16.49 -8.79 0.48
N VAL A 167 16.25 -7.54 0.10
CA VAL A 167 17.02 -6.85 -0.94
C VAL A 167 18.49 -6.69 -0.53
N ASP A 168 18.76 -6.31 0.73
CA ASP A 168 20.12 -6.04 1.21
C ASP A 168 20.91 -7.34 1.47
N ASN A 169 20.27 -8.43 1.92
CA ASN A 169 20.95 -9.65 2.38
C ASN A 169 20.76 -10.87 1.48
N HIS A 170 19.70 -10.88 0.66
CA HIS A 170 19.31 -11.99 -0.22
C HIS A 170 18.94 -11.51 -1.64
N PRO A 171 19.72 -10.61 -2.28
CA PRO A 171 19.38 -10.11 -3.61
C PRO A 171 19.35 -11.20 -4.68
N ASP A 172 20.02 -12.34 -4.45
CA ASP A 172 20.03 -13.52 -5.31
C ASP A 172 18.64 -14.13 -5.52
N LEU A 173 17.70 -13.93 -4.59
CA LEU A 173 16.31 -14.38 -4.75
C LEU A 173 15.60 -13.71 -5.93
N PHE A 174 16.00 -12.48 -6.23
CA PHE A 174 15.38 -11.61 -7.25
C PHE A 174 16.19 -11.54 -8.54
N GLU A 175 17.20 -12.41 -8.71
CA GLU A 175 17.97 -12.45 -9.95
C GLU A 175 17.06 -12.71 -11.16
N GLY A 176 17.26 -11.91 -12.21
CA GLY A 176 16.48 -11.96 -13.45
C GLY A 176 15.09 -11.33 -13.38
N VAL A 177 14.66 -10.82 -12.22
CA VAL A 177 13.40 -10.06 -12.09
C VAL A 177 13.58 -8.66 -12.66
N THR A 178 12.64 -8.22 -13.51
CA THR A 178 12.68 -6.86 -14.08
C THR A 178 11.46 -6.02 -13.74
N GLU A 179 10.34 -6.67 -13.42
CA GLU A 179 9.07 -6.01 -13.12
C GLU A 179 8.42 -6.69 -11.92
N ALA A 180 7.61 -5.94 -11.19
CA ALA A 180 6.85 -6.41 -10.04
C ALA A 180 5.40 -5.93 -10.08
N ILE A 181 4.50 -6.75 -9.54
CA ILE A 181 3.18 -6.30 -9.11
C ILE A 181 2.98 -6.48 -7.61
N SER A 182 2.24 -5.56 -7.00
CA SER A 182 2.07 -5.50 -5.54
C SER A 182 0.70 -4.97 -5.11
N GLU A 183 0.63 -4.61 -3.83
CA GLU A 183 -0.47 -3.94 -3.14
C GLU A 183 -0.93 -2.62 -3.76
N VAL A 184 -2.06 -2.13 -3.24
CA VAL A 184 -2.61 -0.79 -3.48
C VAL A 184 -2.58 -0.36 -4.95
N GLY A 185 -3.57 -0.85 -5.68
CA GLY A 185 -3.82 -0.55 -7.08
C GLY A 185 -4.65 -1.68 -7.69
N GLY A 186 -5.02 -1.60 -8.96
CA GLY A 186 -5.88 -2.58 -9.61
C GLY A 186 -7.34 -2.60 -9.13
N PHE A 187 -7.71 -1.92 -8.05
CA PHE A 187 -9.11 -1.84 -7.62
C PHE A 187 -9.91 -0.84 -8.46
N SER A 188 -11.22 -1.08 -8.51
CA SER A 188 -12.10 -0.40 -9.44
C SER A 188 -12.80 0.83 -8.86
N PHE A 189 -13.06 1.81 -9.71
CA PHE A 189 -13.94 2.93 -9.46
C PHE A 189 -15.00 3.05 -10.55
N THR A 190 -16.26 2.97 -10.15
CA THR A 190 -17.37 3.06 -11.10
C THR A 190 -17.68 4.53 -11.40
N VAL A 191 -17.47 4.95 -12.64
CA VAL A 191 -17.80 6.31 -13.13
C VAL A 191 -19.22 6.35 -13.67
N SER A 192 -19.62 5.33 -14.42
CA SER A 192 -20.99 5.14 -14.91
C SER A 192 -21.26 3.66 -15.20
N GLU A 193 -22.49 3.31 -15.56
CA GLU A 193 -22.83 1.94 -15.98
C GLU A 193 -22.00 1.42 -17.18
N GLN A 194 -21.44 2.34 -17.98
CA GLN A 194 -20.67 2.01 -19.18
C GLN A 194 -19.15 2.20 -18.99
N ARG A 195 -18.71 2.66 -17.82
CA ARG A 195 -17.31 3.03 -17.58
C ARG A 195 -16.91 2.77 -16.14
N ARG A 196 -15.95 1.87 -15.96
CA ARG A 196 -15.28 1.59 -14.68
C ARG A 196 -13.78 1.79 -14.85
N LEU A 197 -13.21 2.66 -14.06
CA LEU A 197 -11.76 2.87 -14.03
C LEU A 197 -11.13 1.83 -13.10
N TYR A 198 -9.94 1.35 -13.42
CA TYR A 198 -9.14 0.49 -12.55
C TYR A 198 -7.80 1.19 -12.32
N LEU A 199 -7.51 1.52 -11.06
CA LEU A 199 -6.42 2.41 -10.69
C LEU A 199 -5.10 1.62 -10.58
N ILE A 200 -4.28 1.61 -11.63
CA ILE A 200 -2.97 0.93 -11.60
C ILE A 200 -1.96 1.88 -10.97
N GLN A 201 -1.39 1.50 -9.83
CA GLN A 201 -0.44 2.37 -9.16
C GLN A 201 0.89 2.36 -9.94
N THR A 202 1.30 3.55 -10.41
CA THR A 202 2.57 3.77 -11.13
C THR A 202 3.45 4.77 -10.41
N ALA A 203 2.98 5.33 -9.30
CA ALA A 203 3.76 6.26 -8.50
C ALA A 203 3.34 6.20 -7.03
N GLU A 204 4.21 6.66 -6.16
CA GLU A 204 3.96 6.79 -4.73
C GLU A 204 4.81 7.90 -4.12
N LYS A 205 4.32 8.49 -3.04
CA LYS A 205 5.01 9.60 -2.39
C LYS A 205 6.20 9.11 -1.58
N GLY A 206 7.19 9.98 -1.49
CA GLY A 206 8.29 9.84 -0.56
C GLY A 206 7.84 10.14 0.87
N MET A 207 8.62 9.65 1.82
CA MET A 207 8.37 9.78 3.24
C MET A 207 9.52 10.53 3.88
N HIS A 208 9.20 11.48 4.74
CA HIS A 208 10.19 12.20 5.52
C HIS A 208 9.57 12.58 6.86
N TRP A 209 9.59 11.63 7.80
CA TRP A 209 9.15 11.82 9.16
C TRP A 209 10.25 12.49 9.96
N MET A 210 9.90 13.52 10.71
CA MET A 210 10.89 14.36 11.37
C MET A 210 10.48 14.70 12.80
N LYS A 211 11.49 14.82 13.65
CA LYS A 211 11.40 15.43 14.98
C LYS A 211 11.90 16.87 14.90
N LEU A 212 11.03 17.79 15.29
CA LEU A 212 11.35 19.19 15.45
C LEU A 212 11.72 19.45 16.91
N THR A 213 12.84 20.13 17.15
CA THR A 213 13.29 20.49 18.49
C THR A 213 13.61 21.97 18.55
N VAL A 214 13.08 22.66 19.56
CA VAL A 214 13.43 24.04 19.87
C VAL A 214 13.98 24.10 21.28
N ALA A 215 15.18 24.65 21.41
CA ALA A 215 15.76 25.01 22.70
C ALA A 215 15.33 26.42 23.11
N GLY A 216 15.23 26.64 24.42
CA GLY A 216 15.00 27.93 25.04
C GLY A 216 15.62 27.98 26.43
N THR A 217 15.40 29.09 27.12
CA THR A 217 15.94 29.27 28.48
C THR A 217 14.93 28.77 29.52
N ALA A 218 15.36 27.90 30.43
CA ALA A 218 14.49 27.44 31.52
C ALA A 218 14.32 28.55 32.56
N GLY A 219 13.12 28.70 33.12
CA GLY A 219 12.85 29.80 34.04
C GLY A 219 11.58 29.66 34.86
N HIS A 220 11.39 30.57 35.83
CA HIS A 220 10.16 30.64 36.61
C HIS A 220 9.06 31.35 35.81
N GLY A 221 7.86 30.78 35.74
CA GLY A 221 6.76 31.28 34.90
C GLY A 221 6.25 32.68 35.24
N SER A 222 6.61 33.24 36.39
CA SER A 222 6.25 34.62 36.78
C SER A 222 7.23 35.69 36.29
N MET A 223 8.37 35.29 35.72
CA MET A 223 9.41 36.23 35.27
C MET A 223 9.19 36.63 33.80
N ILE A 224 9.65 37.82 33.41
CA ILE A 224 9.66 38.23 32.01
C ILE A 224 10.62 37.31 31.25
N HIS A 225 10.10 36.60 30.26
CA HIS A 225 10.86 35.63 29.47
C HIS A 225 10.59 35.81 27.98
N ARG A 226 11.64 36.03 27.19
CA ARG A 226 11.54 36.24 25.73
C ARG A 226 12.01 35.04 24.92
N ASP A 227 12.76 34.13 25.53
CA ASP A 227 13.35 32.95 24.89
C ASP A 227 12.60 31.68 25.27
N ASN A 228 11.31 31.59 24.90
CA ASN A 228 10.44 30.48 25.29
C ASN A 228 10.35 29.42 24.19
N ALA A 229 10.81 28.20 24.49
CA ALA A 229 10.80 27.07 23.54
C ALA A 229 9.39 26.69 23.09
N ILE A 230 8.40 26.73 23.99
CA ILE A 230 7.00 26.41 23.67
C ILE A 230 6.45 27.41 22.66
N THR A 231 6.65 28.71 22.91
CA THR A 231 6.11 29.76 22.03
C THR A 231 6.68 29.65 20.62
N GLU A 232 8.00 29.55 20.50
CA GLU A 232 8.67 29.42 19.20
C GLU A 232 8.23 28.15 18.45
N LEU A 233 8.24 26.99 19.12
CA LEU A 233 7.80 25.73 18.48
C LEU A 233 6.33 25.81 18.06
N SER A 234 5.47 26.38 18.91
CA SER A 234 4.03 26.52 18.61
C SER A 234 3.80 27.39 17.39
N GLU A 235 4.58 28.47 17.23
CA GLU A 235 4.52 29.32 16.03
C GLU A 235 5.02 28.57 14.79
N ALA A 236 6.14 27.83 14.88
CA ALA A 236 6.65 27.04 13.76
C ALA A 236 5.67 25.93 13.33
N VAL A 237 5.13 25.19 14.28
CA VAL A 237 4.13 24.15 14.04
C VAL A 237 2.85 24.75 13.45
N ALA A 238 2.40 25.91 13.94
CA ALA A 238 1.24 26.60 13.38
C ALA A 238 1.49 27.14 11.96
N ARG A 239 2.70 27.63 11.66
CA ARG A 239 3.09 28.01 10.30
C ARG A 239 3.06 26.80 9.36
N LEU A 240 3.63 25.68 9.81
CA LEU A 240 3.67 24.44 9.03
C LEU A 240 2.28 23.85 8.79
N GLY A 241 1.49 23.64 9.84
CA GLY A 241 0.16 23.04 9.73
C GLY A 241 -0.90 23.92 9.03
N ARG A 242 -0.56 25.17 8.71
CA ARG A 242 -1.40 26.08 7.90
C ARG A 242 -0.79 26.38 6.54
N HIS A 243 0.35 25.77 6.21
CA HIS A 243 1.00 26.01 4.94
C HIS A 243 0.27 25.26 3.82
N THR A 244 -0.05 25.97 2.75
CA THR A 244 -0.51 25.37 1.50
C THR A 244 0.70 25.19 0.60
N PHE A 245 1.11 23.94 0.39
CA PHE A 245 2.15 23.61 -0.57
C PHE A 245 1.65 23.85 -2.00
N PRO A 246 2.55 24.24 -2.92
CA PRO A 246 2.15 24.49 -4.31
C PRO A 246 1.67 23.21 -4.99
N VAL A 247 0.72 23.35 -5.90
CA VAL A 247 0.28 22.25 -6.78
C VAL A 247 1.43 21.90 -7.74
N ARG A 248 1.69 20.60 -7.86
CA ARG A 248 2.69 19.98 -8.73
C ARG A 248 2.09 18.73 -9.36
N VAL A 249 1.74 18.83 -10.64
CA VAL A 249 1.14 17.73 -11.38
C VAL A 249 2.23 16.86 -11.99
N THR A 250 2.48 15.69 -11.37
CA THR A 250 3.41 14.67 -11.87
C THR A 250 2.92 14.04 -13.17
N LYS A 251 3.74 13.22 -13.84
CA LYS A 251 3.37 12.58 -15.11
C LYS A 251 2.19 11.63 -14.91
N THR A 252 2.26 10.81 -13.87
CA THR A 252 1.22 9.88 -13.44
C THR A 252 -0.08 10.62 -13.14
N THR A 253 -0.01 11.69 -12.33
CA THR A 253 -1.21 12.45 -11.96
C THR A 253 -1.84 13.13 -13.17
N ARG A 254 -1.04 13.66 -14.10
CA ARG A 254 -1.55 14.24 -15.34
C ARG A 254 -2.32 13.21 -16.17
N ALA A 255 -1.71 12.05 -16.43
CA ALA A 255 -2.33 10.99 -17.20
C ALA A 255 -3.62 10.48 -16.54
N PHE A 256 -3.64 10.40 -15.20
CA PHE A 256 -4.84 10.07 -14.45
C PHE A 256 -5.96 11.12 -14.63
N LEU A 257 -5.64 12.40 -14.47
CA LEU A 257 -6.61 13.50 -14.61
C LEU A 257 -7.17 13.59 -16.04
N ASP A 258 -6.33 13.36 -17.06
CA ASP A 258 -6.75 13.35 -18.45
C ASP A 258 -7.79 12.22 -18.69
N GLU A 259 -7.50 10.99 -18.25
CA GLU A 259 -8.41 9.84 -18.39
C GLU A 259 -9.68 9.98 -17.56
N LEU A 260 -9.59 10.55 -16.35
CA LEU A 260 -10.74 10.83 -15.52
C LEU A 260 -11.62 11.92 -16.13
N GLY A 261 -11.00 12.98 -16.67
CA GLY A 261 -11.70 14.06 -17.36
C GLY A 261 -12.46 13.57 -18.58
N ASP A 262 -11.82 12.73 -19.39
CA ASP A 262 -12.45 12.05 -20.53
C ASP A 262 -13.63 11.16 -20.09
N ALA A 263 -13.46 10.39 -19.01
CA ALA A 263 -14.51 9.52 -18.48
C ALA A 263 -15.72 10.31 -17.94
N LEU A 264 -15.50 11.51 -17.40
CA LEU A 264 -16.53 12.39 -16.87
C LEU A 264 -17.10 13.36 -17.92
N GLY A 265 -16.46 13.47 -19.08
CA GLY A 265 -16.79 14.46 -20.10
C GLY A 265 -16.55 15.91 -19.65
N THR A 266 -15.55 16.15 -18.80
CA THR A 266 -15.19 17.49 -18.32
C THR A 266 -13.67 17.62 -18.14
N GLU A 267 -13.13 18.80 -18.46
CA GLU A 267 -11.75 19.13 -18.10
C GLU A 267 -11.64 19.29 -16.58
N LEU A 268 -10.56 18.79 -15.98
CA LEU A 268 -10.29 18.88 -14.55
C LEU A 268 -9.16 19.88 -14.33
N ASP A 269 -9.42 20.94 -13.57
CA ASP A 269 -8.41 21.93 -13.21
C ASP A 269 -7.67 21.46 -11.94
N PRO A 270 -6.36 21.13 -12.03
CA PRO A 270 -5.59 20.70 -10.87
C PRO A 270 -5.43 21.78 -9.80
N GLU A 271 -5.61 23.07 -10.13
CA GLU A 271 -5.53 24.19 -9.18
C GLU A 271 -6.87 24.47 -8.47
N ASP A 272 -8.02 24.03 -9.05
CA ASP A 272 -9.36 24.11 -8.46
C ASP A 272 -10.00 22.73 -8.33
N MET A 273 -9.28 21.85 -7.63
CA MET A 273 -9.76 20.50 -7.40
C MET A 273 -10.90 20.47 -6.39
N GLU A 274 -11.04 21.39 -5.45
CA GLU A 274 -12.16 21.38 -4.48
C GLU A 274 -13.54 21.42 -5.17
N SER A 275 -13.68 22.26 -6.21
CA SER A 275 -14.87 22.34 -7.07
C SER A 275 -15.08 21.05 -7.90
N THR A 276 -13.99 20.51 -8.42
CA THR A 276 -13.97 19.30 -9.26
C THR A 276 -14.28 18.02 -8.45
N LEU A 277 -13.78 17.96 -7.23
CA LEU A 277 -13.79 16.82 -6.31
C LEU A 277 -15.11 16.66 -5.57
N ALA A 278 -15.86 17.75 -5.34
CA ALA A 278 -17.21 17.70 -4.79
C ALA A 278 -18.17 16.78 -5.59
N ARG A 279 -17.81 16.48 -6.85
CA ARG A 279 -18.56 15.60 -7.76
C ARG A 279 -18.06 14.14 -7.78
N LEU A 280 -16.93 13.83 -7.12
CA LEU A 280 -16.19 12.56 -7.27
C LEU A 280 -16.21 11.65 -6.04
N GLY A 281 -16.90 12.04 -4.95
CA GLY A 281 -17.07 11.20 -3.77
C GLY A 281 -15.75 10.85 -3.07
N GLY A 282 -15.59 9.61 -2.60
CA GLY A 282 -14.40 9.17 -1.83
C GLY A 282 -13.07 9.29 -2.57
N ILE A 283 -13.07 9.14 -3.90
CA ILE A 283 -11.87 9.28 -4.74
C ILE A 283 -11.23 10.65 -4.66
N ALA A 284 -12.02 11.68 -4.35
CA ALA A 284 -11.51 13.02 -4.18
C ALA A 284 -10.36 13.11 -3.17
N LYS A 285 -10.47 12.36 -2.07
CA LYS A 285 -9.46 12.34 -1.02
C LYS A 285 -8.16 11.69 -1.53
N LEU A 286 -8.28 10.61 -2.31
CA LEU A 286 -7.14 9.93 -2.91
C LEU A 286 -6.36 10.85 -3.88
N ILE A 287 -7.07 11.66 -4.68
CA ILE A 287 -6.44 12.57 -5.66
C ILE A 287 -5.89 13.84 -4.98
N GLY A 288 -6.59 14.39 -3.99
CA GLY A 288 -6.18 15.63 -3.34
C GLY A 288 -4.78 15.54 -2.71
N ALA A 289 -4.47 14.40 -2.07
CA ALA A 289 -3.19 14.18 -1.41
C ALA A 289 -2.00 13.97 -2.38
N THR A 290 -2.28 13.77 -3.67
CA THR A 290 -1.28 13.45 -4.71
C THR A 290 -0.92 14.66 -5.57
N LEU A 291 -1.55 15.81 -5.36
CA LEU A 291 -1.27 17.03 -6.15
C LEU A 291 -0.24 17.95 -5.52
N SER A 292 0.14 17.71 -4.26
CA SER A 292 1.08 18.56 -3.53
C SER A 292 1.88 17.76 -2.50
N ASN A 293 2.99 18.33 -2.06
CA ASN A 293 3.66 17.87 -0.85
C ASN A 293 2.76 18.11 0.38
N THR A 294 2.95 17.34 1.44
CA THR A 294 2.18 17.47 2.68
C THR A 294 3.11 17.38 3.89
N ALA A 295 2.85 18.18 4.92
CA ALA A 295 3.58 18.11 6.18
C ALA A 295 2.60 18.35 7.34
N ASN A 296 2.26 17.27 8.06
CA ASN A 296 1.25 17.30 9.12
C ASN A 296 1.92 17.13 10.49
N PRO A 297 1.76 18.09 11.42
CA PRO A 297 2.16 17.87 12.81
C PRO A 297 1.30 16.81 13.48
N THR A 298 1.93 15.78 14.04
CA THR A 298 1.23 14.60 14.61
C THR A 298 1.43 14.44 16.11
N GLN A 299 2.50 15.02 16.68
CA GLN A 299 2.78 14.93 18.12
C GLN A 299 3.39 16.23 18.66
N LEU A 300 3.08 16.57 19.91
CA LEU A 300 3.69 17.68 20.65
C LEU A 300 4.14 17.22 22.04
N GLY A 301 5.29 17.71 22.49
CA GLY A 301 5.82 17.46 23.83
C GLY A 301 6.56 18.66 24.39
N ALA A 302 6.09 19.22 25.51
CA ALA A 302 6.79 20.28 26.24
C ALA A 302 6.24 20.49 27.66
N GLY A 303 7.12 20.94 28.57
CA GLY A 303 6.76 21.35 29.92
C GLY A 303 6.40 20.18 30.86
N TYR A 304 6.58 20.39 32.16
CA TYR A 304 6.24 19.40 33.19
C TYR A 304 5.57 20.01 34.44
N LYS A 305 5.54 21.35 34.55
CA LYS A 305 4.93 22.07 35.67
C LYS A 305 4.52 23.47 35.24
N VAL A 306 3.31 23.90 35.63
CA VAL A 306 2.71 25.19 35.20
C VAL A 306 3.55 26.43 35.50
N ASN A 307 4.32 26.44 36.60
CA ASN A 307 5.14 27.59 36.99
C ASN A 307 6.60 27.49 36.51
N VAL A 308 6.90 26.58 35.57
CA VAL A 308 8.24 26.38 35.01
C VAL A 308 8.17 26.52 33.49
N ILE A 309 8.98 27.43 32.96
CA ILE A 309 9.26 27.55 31.53
C ILE A 309 10.27 26.46 31.18
N PRO A 310 9.97 25.53 30.25
CA PRO A 310 10.89 24.48 29.89
C PRO A 310 12.05 25.02 29.04
N GLY A 311 13.20 24.37 29.14
CA GLY A 311 14.36 24.65 28.28
C GLY A 311 14.24 24.04 26.88
N GLU A 312 13.24 23.21 26.62
CA GLU A 312 13.06 22.53 25.34
C GLU A 312 11.58 22.25 25.07
N ALA A 313 11.22 22.23 23.79
CA ALA A 313 9.95 21.73 23.28
C ALA A 313 10.21 20.91 22.00
N THR A 314 9.42 19.86 21.79
CA THR A 314 9.53 18.96 20.63
C THR A 314 8.20 18.74 19.92
N ALA A 315 8.24 18.51 18.61
CA ALA A 315 7.10 18.06 17.80
C ALA A 315 7.51 16.94 16.84
N HIS A 316 6.57 16.09 16.43
CA HIS A 316 6.76 15.20 15.28
C HIS A 316 5.87 15.63 14.11
N VAL A 317 6.39 15.44 12.90
CA VAL A 317 5.71 15.80 11.65
C VAL A 317 5.82 14.62 10.68
N ASP A 318 4.69 14.23 10.10
CA ASP A 318 4.64 13.35 8.94
C ASP A 318 4.76 14.20 7.67
N GLY A 319 5.93 14.14 7.03
CA GLY A 319 6.18 14.74 5.72
C GLY A 319 6.03 13.72 4.60
N ARG A 320 5.30 14.09 3.54
CA ARG A 320 5.23 13.33 2.29
C ARG A 320 5.53 14.24 1.11
N PHE A 321 6.40 13.79 0.21
CA PHE A 321 6.81 14.56 -0.97
C PHE A 321 6.53 13.82 -2.27
N LEU A 322 6.29 14.58 -3.33
CA LEU A 322 6.01 14.04 -4.65
C LEU A 322 7.30 13.57 -5.36
N PRO A 323 7.21 12.60 -6.27
CA PRO A 323 8.32 12.22 -7.14
C PRO A 323 9.00 13.42 -7.80
N GLY A 324 10.32 13.54 -7.62
CA GLY A 324 11.13 14.64 -8.15
C GLY A 324 11.04 15.97 -7.39
N HIS A 325 10.32 16.05 -6.26
CA HIS A 325 10.10 17.29 -5.49
C HIS A 325 10.65 17.23 -4.06
N GLU A 326 11.55 16.30 -3.74
CA GLU A 326 12.15 16.18 -2.40
C GLU A 326 12.95 17.44 -2.01
N GLU A 327 13.85 17.90 -2.87
CA GLU A 327 14.67 19.09 -2.58
C GLU A 327 13.80 20.35 -2.38
N GLU A 328 12.74 20.50 -3.18
CA GLU A 328 11.75 21.58 -3.03
C GLU A 328 11.04 21.48 -1.68
N PHE A 329 10.62 20.27 -1.30
CA PHE A 329 9.98 20.00 -0.02
C PHE A 329 10.88 20.36 1.17
N LEU A 330 12.13 19.91 1.15
CA LEU A 330 13.10 20.19 2.22
C LEU A 330 13.39 21.69 2.35
N ALA A 331 13.53 22.38 1.22
CA ALA A 331 13.74 23.83 1.20
C ALA A 331 12.52 24.60 1.75
N ASP A 332 11.31 24.16 1.43
CA ASP A 332 10.08 24.73 1.99
C ASP A 332 10.01 24.52 3.50
N LEU A 333 10.33 23.33 4.01
CA LEU A 333 10.37 23.06 5.45
C LEU A 333 11.35 24.01 6.17
N ASP A 334 12.57 24.16 5.65
CA ASP A 334 13.58 25.03 6.27
C ASP A 334 13.11 26.48 6.34
N ARG A 335 12.45 26.96 5.27
CA ARG A 335 11.86 28.30 5.20
C ARG A 335 10.70 28.48 6.18
N ILE A 336 9.80 27.51 6.29
CA ILE A 336 8.58 27.58 7.10
C ILE A 336 8.90 27.48 8.60
N LEU A 337 9.78 26.55 8.97
CA LEU A 337 10.14 26.27 10.35
C LEU A 337 10.96 27.43 10.95
N GLY A 338 11.89 27.98 10.17
CA GLY A 338 12.76 29.07 10.59
C GLY A 338 14.00 28.60 11.36
N PRO A 339 14.97 29.50 11.57
CA PRO A 339 16.35 29.14 11.91
C PRO A 339 16.57 28.60 13.33
N LYS A 340 15.56 28.71 14.21
CA LYS A 340 15.66 28.26 15.60
C LYS A 340 15.17 26.81 15.80
N VAL A 341 14.49 26.25 14.82
CA VAL A 341 14.00 24.87 14.86
C VAL A 341 15.09 23.95 14.33
N ARG A 342 15.52 22.99 15.15
CA ARG A 342 16.36 21.87 14.68
C ARG A 342 15.45 20.76 14.18
N ARG A 343 15.64 20.34 12.93
CA ARG A 343 15.01 19.15 12.34
C ARG A 343 15.95 17.96 12.47
N GLU A 344 15.43 16.83 12.95
CA GLU A 344 16.10 15.54 12.97
C GLU A 344 15.21 14.53 12.22
N ASP A 345 15.80 13.77 11.31
CA ASP A 345 15.08 12.78 10.53
C ASP A 345 14.82 11.56 11.42
N VAL A 346 13.55 11.14 11.49
CA VAL A 346 13.12 9.93 12.21
C VAL A 346 13.09 8.74 11.26
N HIS A 347 12.52 8.96 10.07
CA HIS A 347 12.46 7.99 9.00
C HIS A 347 12.38 8.75 7.67
N SER A 348 13.08 8.26 6.65
CA SER A 348 13.03 8.83 5.32
C SER A 348 13.04 7.72 4.28
N ASP A 349 12.23 7.87 3.24
CA ASP A 349 12.20 6.95 2.11
C ASP A 349 11.84 7.68 0.82
N LYS A 350 12.32 7.15 -0.30
CA LYS A 350 12.21 7.77 -1.63
C LYS A 350 10.77 7.81 -2.12
N ALA A 351 10.50 8.72 -3.05
CA ALA A 351 9.30 8.71 -3.88
C ALA A 351 9.58 7.91 -5.16
N LEU A 352 8.60 7.17 -5.66
CA LEU A 352 8.72 6.42 -6.92
C LEU A 352 7.74 6.94 -7.97
N GLU A 353 8.17 6.93 -9.22
CA GLU A 353 7.31 7.13 -10.38
C GLU A 353 7.84 6.32 -11.57
N THR A 354 7.00 5.47 -12.12
CA THR A 354 7.27 4.71 -13.35
C THR A 354 6.29 5.11 -14.47
N SER A 355 6.63 4.78 -15.71
CA SER A 355 5.73 5.02 -16.85
C SER A 355 4.53 4.07 -16.82
N PHE A 356 3.45 4.42 -17.51
CA PHE A 356 2.29 3.54 -17.70
C PHE A 356 2.32 2.93 -19.11
N ASP A 357 3.27 2.03 -19.32
CA ASP A 357 3.58 1.45 -20.63
C ASP A 357 4.24 0.07 -20.53
N GLY A 358 4.36 -0.59 -21.68
CA GLY A 358 5.03 -1.88 -21.82
C GLY A 358 4.08 -3.08 -21.69
N ALA A 359 4.62 -4.26 -21.99
CA ALA A 359 3.86 -5.49 -22.09
C ALA A 359 3.11 -5.85 -20.79
N LEU A 360 3.68 -5.51 -19.63
CA LEU A 360 3.02 -5.80 -18.35
C LEU A 360 1.74 -4.98 -18.16
N VAL A 361 1.76 -3.69 -18.50
CA VAL A 361 0.58 -2.82 -18.45
C VAL A 361 -0.47 -3.28 -19.46
N GLU A 362 -0.05 -3.71 -20.66
CA GLU A 362 -0.95 -4.30 -21.66
C GLU A 362 -1.59 -5.59 -21.15
N ALA A 363 -0.85 -6.44 -20.43
CA ALA A 363 -1.37 -7.64 -19.79
C ALA A 363 -2.42 -7.32 -18.72
N MET A 364 -2.17 -6.32 -17.86
CA MET A 364 -3.15 -5.85 -16.86
C MET A 364 -4.43 -5.35 -17.54
N GLN A 365 -4.30 -4.52 -18.57
CA GLN A 365 -5.42 -3.97 -19.34
C GLN A 365 -6.27 -5.08 -19.99
N SER A 366 -5.60 -6.04 -20.63
CA SER A 366 -6.25 -7.17 -21.29
C SER A 366 -6.99 -8.07 -20.30
N ALA A 367 -6.35 -8.40 -19.17
CA ALA A 367 -6.94 -9.23 -18.13
C ALA A 367 -8.18 -8.57 -17.49
N LEU A 368 -8.11 -7.27 -17.20
CA LEU A 368 -9.25 -6.50 -16.70
C LEU A 368 -10.40 -6.45 -17.71
N LEU A 369 -10.11 -6.15 -18.97
CA LEU A 369 -11.13 -6.04 -20.02
C LEU A 369 -11.84 -7.37 -20.29
N ALA A 370 -11.12 -8.49 -20.14
CA ALA A 370 -11.68 -9.83 -20.30
C ALA A 370 -12.72 -10.19 -19.23
N GLU A 371 -12.57 -9.66 -18.02
CA GLU A 371 -13.48 -9.93 -16.88
C GLU A 371 -14.50 -8.81 -16.65
N ASP A 372 -14.22 -7.60 -17.15
CA ASP A 372 -15.11 -6.45 -17.12
C ASP A 372 -15.05 -5.67 -18.43
N PRO A 373 -16.04 -5.85 -19.33
CA PRO A 373 -16.09 -5.15 -20.62
C PRO A 373 -16.18 -3.62 -20.52
N THR A 374 -16.45 -3.08 -19.34
CA THR A 374 -16.50 -1.63 -19.07
C THR A 374 -15.21 -1.08 -18.48
N ALA A 375 -14.21 -1.95 -18.26
CA ALA A 375 -12.94 -1.62 -17.64
C ALA A 375 -12.09 -0.67 -18.49
N LYS A 376 -11.46 0.26 -17.80
CA LYS A 376 -10.39 1.11 -18.32
C LYS A 376 -9.33 1.23 -17.24
N ALA A 377 -8.18 0.60 -17.46
CA ALA A 377 -7.03 0.79 -16.57
C ALA A 377 -6.46 2.21 -16.76
N VAL A 378 -6.16 2.87 -15.65
CA VAL A 378 -5.60 4.22 -15.62
C VAL A 378 -4.43 4.26 -14.64
N PRO A 379 -3.37 5.06 -14.89
CA PRO A 379 -2.30 5.20 -13.93
C PRO A 379 -2.78 5.98 -12.71
N TYR A 380 -2.21 5.70 -11.55
CA TYR A 380 -2.59 6.29 -10.27
C TYR A 380 -1.34 6.49 -9.39
N MET A 381 -1.32 7.58 -8.62
CA MET A 381 -0.27 7.82 -7.63
C MET A 381 -0.80 7.58 -6.23
N LEU A 382 -0.15 6.70 -5.49
CA LEU A 382 -0.44 6.47 -4.08
C LEU A 382 0.12 7.62 -3.22
N SER A 383 -0.68 8.05 -2.24
CA SER A 383 -0.24 9.08 -1.28
C SER A 383 0.66 8.54 -0.14
N GLY A 384 0.61 7.23 0.10
CA GLY A 384 1.52 6.47 0.97
C GLY A 384 2.78 5.98 0.25
N GLY A 385 3.35 4.88 0.75
CA GLY A 385 4.43 4.12 0.13
C GLY A 385 4.15 2.62 0.29
N THR A 386 4.93 1.80 -0.41
CA THR A 386 4.83 0.33 -0.40
C THR A 386 6.21 -0.30 -0.36
N ASP A 387 6.28 -1.62 -0.23
CA ASP A 387 7.53 -2.38 -0.36
C ASP A 387 8.20 -2.26 -1.75
N ALA A 388 7.51 -1.71 -2.76
CA ALA A 388 8.08 -1.45 -4.09
C ALA A 388 9.36 -0.59 -4.03
N LYS A 389 9.49 0.28 -3.02
CA LYS A 389 10.69 1.09 -2.77
C LYS A 389 11.94 0.26 -2.61
N SER A 390 11.84 -0.86 -1.88
CA SER A 390 12.97 -1.77 -1.67
C SER A 390 13.39 -2.42 -2.97
N PHE A 391 12.43 -2.90 -3.78
CA PHE A 391 12.74 -3.59 -5.04
C PHE A 391 13.24 -2.65 -6.15
N ASP A 392 12.85 -1.37 -6.12
CA ASP A 392 13.38 -0.36 -7.05
C ASP A 392 14.91 -0.17 -6.90
N ASP A 393 15.49 -0.43 -5.72
CA ASP A 393 16.96 -0.42 -5.54
C ASP A 393 17.67 -1.51 -6.35
N LEU A 394 16.96 -2.59 -6.70
CA LEU A 394 17.44 -3.65 -7.60
C LEU A 394 17.16 -3.33 -9.08
N GLY A 395 16.55 -2.18 -9.37
CA GLY A 395 16.10 -1.79 -10.72
C GLY A 395 14.83 -2.50 -11.18
N ILE A 396 14.07 -3.08 -10.24
CA ILE A 396 12.79 -3.75 -10.54
C ILE A 396 11.70 -2.69 -10.64
N ARG A 397 11.02 -2.66 -11.78
CA ARG A 397 9.92 -1.74 -12.04
C ARG A 397 8.62 -2.23 -11.38
N GLY A 398 8.17 -1.55 -10.32
CA GLY A 398 6.96 -1.93 -9.56
C GLY A 398 5.67 -1.26 -10.02
N PHE A 399 4.55 -1.98 -9.84
CA PHE A 399 3.20 -1.50 -10.07
C PHE A 399 2.22 -2.06 -9.02
N GLY A 400 1.38 -1.23 -8.41
CA GLY A 400 0.28 -1.73 -7.58
C GLY A 400 -0.86 -2.28 -8.45
N PHE A 401 -1.16 -3.56 -8.28
CA PHE A 401 -2.17 -4.30 -9.03
C PHE A 401 -2.78 -5.44 -8.19
N ALA A 402 -3.68 -5.07 -7.27
CA ALA A 402 -4.57 -5.94 -6.52
C ALA A 402 -6.00 -5.82 -7.11
N PRO A 403 -6.34 -6.58 -8.17
CA PRO A 403 -7.53 -6.32 -8.95
C PRO A 403 -8.81 -6.66 -8.19
N LEU A 404 -9.56 -5.63 -7.79
CA LEU A 404 -10.86 -5.79 -7.15
C LEU A 404 -11.94 -5.03 -7.91
N LYS A 405 -13.03 -5.71 -8.23
CA LYS A 405 -14.25 -5.06 -8.70
C LYS A 405 -15.11 -4.70 -7.49
N LEU A 406 -15.18 -3.40 -7.22
CA LEU A 406 -15.80 -2.84 -6.02
C LEU A 406 -17.22 -2.35 -6.30
N PRO A 407 -18.17 -2.56 -5.35
CA PRO A 407 -19.46 -1.88 -5.36
C PRO A 407 -19.28 -0.35 -5.32
N PRO A 408 -20.04 0.44 -6.11
CA PRO A 408 -19.89 1.90 -6.16
C PRO A 408 -20.06 2.63 -4.80
N GLU A 409 -20.85 2.04 -3.91
CA GLU A 409 -21.16 2.58 -2.58
C GLU A 409 -20.14 2.23 -1.50
N LEU A 410 -19.20 1.32 -1.79
CA LEU A 410 -18.19 0.91 -0.83
C LEU A 410 -17.09 1.97 -0.74
N ASP A 411 -16.91 2.58 0.44
CA ASP A 411 -15.81 3.51 0.71
C ASP A 411 -14.49 2.76 0.94
N PHE A 412 -14.04 2.03 -0.08
CA PHE A 412 -12.83 1.20 -0.02
C PHE A 412 -11.58 2.03 0.33
N ALA A 413 -11.48 3.24 -0.23
CA ALA A 413 -10.39 4.16 0.07
C ALA A 413 -10.35 4.57 1.55
N GLY A 414 -11.53 4.72 2.18
CA GLY A 414 -11.63 5.03 3.61
C GLY A 414 -11.32 3.85 4.53
N MET A 415 -11.21 2.63 4.01
CA MET A 415 -10.93 1.42 4.80
C MET A 415 -9.45 1.17 5.07
N PHE A 416 -8.54 1.76 4.28
CA PHE A 416 -7.11 1.74 4.58
C PHE A 416 -6.86 2.31 5.98
N HIS A 417 -6.35 1.45 6.87
CA HIS A 417 -6.15 1.69 8.31
C HIS A 417 -7.43 2.05 9.09
N GLY A 418 -8.60 1.97 8.45
CA GLY A 418 -9.91 2.28 9.02
C GLY A 418 -10.43 1.18 9.95
N VAL A 419 -11.54 1.48 10.61
CA VAL A 419 -12.36 0.51 11.34
C VAL A 419 -13.29 -0.19 10.35
N ASP A 420 -13.71 -1.42 10.65
CA ASP A 420 -14.67 -2.18 9.85
C ASP A 420 -14.19 -2.48 8.42
N GLU A 421 -12.87 -2.64 8.28
CA GLU A 421 -12.22 -3.09 7.05
C GLU A 421 -12.80 -4.44 6.59
N ARG A 422 -13.11 -4.51 5.30
CA ARG A 422 -13.72 -5.68 4.67
C ARG A 422 -13.55 -5.65 3.16
N VAL A 423 -13.49 -6.83 2.56
CA VAL A 423 -13.41 -7.00 1.11
C VAL A 423 -14.61 -7.79 0.57
N PRO A 424 -15.25 -7.35 -0.52
CA PRO A 424 -16.34 -8.11 -1.14
C PRO A 424 -15.89 -9.49 -1.60
N VAL A 425 -16.70 -10.51 -1.30
CA VAL A 425 -16.43 -11.90 -1.71
C VAL A 425 -16.38 -12.04 -3.23
N ASP A 426 -17.30 -11.38 -3.94
CA ASP A 426 -17.32 -11.33 -5.39
C ASP A 426 -16.13 -10.54 -5.97
N GLY A 427 -15.64 -9.54 -5.23
CA GLY A 427 -14.40 -8.82 -5.49
C GLY A 427 -13.17 -9.74 -5.48
N LEU A 428 -13.01 -10.55 -4.44
CA LEU A 428 -11.93 -11.55 -4.34
C LEU A 428 -11.97 -12.55 -5.50
N GLN A 429 -13.16 -13.09 -5.80
CA GLN A 429 -13.33 -14.03 -6.91
C GLN A 429 -13.02 -13.38 -8.26
N PHE A 430 -13.45 -12.13 -8.46
CA PHE A 430 -13.08 -11.35 -9.64
C PHE A 430 -11.56 -11.19 -9.76
N GLY A 431 -10.89 -10.84 -8.67
CA GLY A 431 -9.45 -10.64 -8.68
C GLY A 431 -8.66 -11.91 -8.98
N VAL A 432 -9.10 -13.08 -8.49
CA VAL A 432 -8.54 -14.38 -8.90
C VAL A 432 -8.63 -14.58 -10.41
N ARG A 433 -9.79 -14.33 -11.03
CA ARG A 433 -9.94 -14.49 -12.49
C ARG A 433 -9.05 -13.51 -13.26
N VAL A 434 -8.96 -12.26 -12.81
CA VAL A 434 -8.09 -11.26 -13.44
C VAL A 434 -6.61 -11.63 -13.29
N LEU A 435 -6.15 -12.01 -12.11
CA LEU A 435 -4.76 -12.39 -11.87
C LEU A 435 -4.37 -13.65 -12.66
N ASP A 436 -5.23 -14.66 -12.77
CA ASP A 436 -4.94 -15.84 -13.59
C ASP A 436 -4.74 -15.49 -15.06
N ARG A 437 -5.62 -14.64 -15.63
CA ARG A 437 -5.48 -14.13 -17.01
C ARG A 437 -4.27 -13.23 -17.18
N PHE A 438 -3.98 -12.40 -16.19
CA PHE A 438 -2.82 -11.52 -16.19
C PHE A 438 -1.54 -12.35 -16.25
N ILE A 439 -1.41 -13.41 -15.45
CA ILE A 439 -0.26 -14.31 -15.49
C ILE A 439 -0.10 -14.92 -16.88
N ASP A 440 -1.18 -15.40 -17.52
CA ASP A 440 -1.15 -15.94 -18.89
C ASP A 440 -0.70 -14.91 -19.93
N ALA A 441 -1.04 -13.63 -19.74
CA ALA A 441 -0.70 -12.55 -20.65
C ALA A 441 0.67 -11.91 -20.38
N SER A 442 1.26 -12.15 -19.20
CA SER A 442 2.48 -11.50 -18.71
C SER A 442 3.79 -12.03 -19.30
#